data_AF-A0A3B8ZJN2-F1
#
_entry.id   AF-A0A3B8ZJN2-F1
#
_cell.length_a   1.000
_cell.length_b   1.000
_cell.length_c   1.000
_cell.angle_alpha   90.00
_cell.angle_beta   90.00
_cell.angle_gamma   90.00
#
_symmetry.space_group_name_H-M   'P 1'
#
loop_
_entity.id
_entity.type
_entity.pdbx_description
1 polymer ?
#
loop_
_entity_poly.entity_id
_entity_poly.type
_entity_poly.pdbx_seq_one_letter_code
_entity_poly.pdbx_strand_id
1 'polypeptide(L)' 'SKCVDQYPDQTAFLEPLDVQCDQQIADFFKMVQEKMGAIDFLLHSIAFADRNDLSRDTVETSRDGFKLAMDVSVYSLISV' A
#
# COMPACT_ATOMS: atom_id res chain seq x y z
N SER A 1 -5.75 0.43 14.93
CA SER A 1 -5.88 -0.39 13.71
C SER A 1 -5.90 -1.83 14.15
N LYS A 2 -6.80 -2.69 13.61
CA LYS A 2 -6.89 -4.11 14.01
C LYS A 2 -5.57 -4.89 13.87
N CYS A 3 -4.63 -4.39 13.05
CA CYS A 3 -3.34 -5.01 12.80
C CYS A 3 -2.45 -5.13 14.04
N VAL A 4 -2.58 -4.22 15.02
CA VAL A 4 -1.68 -4.17 16.20
C VAL A 4 -2.35 -4.59 17.50
N ASP A 5 -3.69 -4.70 17.50
CA ASP A 5 -4.48 -4.97 18.71
C ASP A 5 -4.09 -6.28 19.41
N GLN A 6 -3.62 -7.28 18.64
CA GLN A 6 -3.19 -8.58 19.19
C GLN A 6 -1.75 -8.56 19.75
N TYR A 7 -0.92 -7.58 19.36
CA TYR A 7 0.51 -7.53 19.68
C TYR A 7 1.01 -6.09 19.94
N PRO A 8 0.45 -5.38 20.94
CA PRO A 8 0.74 -3.96 21.16
C PRO A 8 2.21 -3.69 21.49
N ASP A 9 2.88 -4.61 22.20
CA ASP A 9 4.28 -4.45 22.62
C ASP A 9 5.30 -4.93 21.56
N GLN A 10 4.84 -5.54 20.46
CA GLN A 10 5.71 -6.05 19.39
C GLN A 10 5.69 -5.15 18.14
N THR A 11 4.99 -4.02 18.19
CA THR A 11 4.92 -3.08 17.08
C THR A 11 5.86 -1.90 17.34
N ALA A 12 6.89 -1.73 16.50
CA ALA A 12 7.82 -0.60 16.64
C ALA A 12 7.15 0.76 16.34
N PHE A 13 6.29 0.82 15.33
CA PHE A 13 5.51 2.00 14.96
C PHE A 13 4.34 1.62 14.04
N LEU A 14 3.36 2.51 13.95
CA LEU A 14 2.23 2.44 13.02
C LEU A 14 1.96 3.85 12.52
N GLU A 15 2.14 4.08 11.22
CA GLU A 15 1.99 5.40 10.60
C GLU A 15 0.97 5.35 9.45
N PRO A 16 0.24 6.43 9.18
CA PRO A 16 -0.60 6.54 7.99
C PRO A 16 0.27 6.62 6.73
N LEU A 17 -0.17 5.95 5.66
CA LEU A 17 0.50 5.98 4.36
C LEU A 17 -0.53 5.83 3.24
N ASP A 18 -0.71 6.87 2.43
CA ASP A 18 -1.40 6.78 1.15
C ASP A 18 -0.41 6.46 0.04
N VAL A 19 -0.52 5.27 -0.53
CA VAL A 19 0.40 4.77 -1.57
C VAL A 19 0.21 5.43 -2.94
N GLN A 20 -0.80 6.29 -3.10
CA GLN A 20 -0.92 7.14 -4.29
C GLN A 20 -0.15 8.47 -4.16
N CYS A 21 0.51 8.71 -3.01
CA CYS A 21 1.28 9.91 -2.75
C CYS A 21 2.77 9.58 -2.60
N ASP A 22 3.55 9.81 -3.67
CA ASP A 22 5.00 9.55 -3.68
C ASP A 22 5.75 10.23 -2.54
N GLN A 23 5.33 11.43 -2.15
CA GLN A 23 5.94 12.15 -1.03
C GLN A 23 5.73 11.41 0.30
N GLN A 24 4.53 10.86 0.55
CA GLN A 24 4.28 10.07 1.76
C GLN A 24 5.08 8.77 1.77
N ILE A 25 5.24 8.12 0.61
CA ILE A 25 6.09 6.92 0.48
C ILE A 25 7.53 7.26 0.85
N ALA A 26 8.09 8.32 0.25
CA ALA A 26 9.46 8.76 0.53
C ALA A 26 9.66 9.10 2.01
N ASP A 27 8.73 9.85 2.62
CA ASP A 27 8.81 10.23 4.03
C ASP A 27 8.68 9.02 4.97
N PHE A 28 7.81 8.06 4.64
CA PHE A 28 7.65 6.83 5.39
C PHE A 28 8.95 6.01 5.39
N PHE A 29 9.54 5.74 4.22
CA PHE A 29 10.77 4.94 4.13
C PHE A 29 11.98 5.65 4.73
N LYS A 30 12.03 6.99 4.69
CA LYS A 30 13.02 7.76 5.44
C LYS A 30 12.90 7.50 6.95
N MET A 31 11.68 7.56 7.50
CA MET A 31 11.44 7.27 8.92
C MET A 31 11.78 5.81 9.27
N VAL A 32 11.43 4.85 8.39
CA VAL A 32 11.80 3.43 8.59
C VAL A 32 13.33 3.28 8.65
N GLN A 33 14.06 3.91 7.74
CA GLN A 33 15.53 3.91 7.73
C GLN A 33 16.11 4.48 9.04
N GLU A 34 15.56 5.59 9.54
CA GLU A 34 16.00 6.23 10.79
C GLU A 34 15.74 5.34 12.02
N LYS A 35 14.62 4.61 12.06
CA LYS A 35 14.23 3.80 13.22
C LYS A 35 14.76 2.36 13.21
N MET A 36 14.86 1.74 12.03
CA MET A 36 15.20 0.32 11.88
C MET A 36 16.55 0.09 11.22
N GLY A 37 17.10 1.07 10.50
CA GLY A 37 18.38 0.97 9.80
C GLY A 37 18.33 0.14 8.53
N ALA A 38 17.83 -1.10 8.56
CA ALA A 38 17.64 -1.93 7.38
C ALA A 38 16.37 -2.77 7.50
N ILE A 39 15.83 -3.18 6.34
CA ILE A 39 14.66 -4.06 6.26
C ILE A 39 15.10 -5.38 5.63
N ASP A 40 14.82 -6.49 6.29
CA ASP A 40 15.08 -7.84 5.75
C ASP A 40 13.98 -8.30 4.78
N PHE A 41 12.73 -7.90 5.03
CA PHE A 41 11.58 -8.23 4.19
C PHE A 41 10.50 -7.14 4.27
N LEU A 42 9.76 -6.97 3.17
CA LEU A 42 8.59 -6.09 3.08
C LEU A 42 7.35 -6.92 2.77
N LEU A 43 6.28 -6.72 3.55
CA LEU A 43 4.95 -7.23 3.22
C LEU A 43 4.11 -6.11 2.59
N HIS A 44 3.84 -6.23 1.29
CA HIS A 44 2.93 -5.34 0.57
C HIS A 44 1.52 -5.98 0.53
N SER A 45 0.63 -5.54 1.42
CA SER A 45 -0.71 -6.12 1.58
C SER A 45 -1.81 -5.09 1.28
N ILE A 46 -1.73 -4.47 0.11
CA ILE A 46 -2.62 -3.41 -0.35
C ILE A 46 -3.12 -3.76 -1.75
N ALA A 47 -4.42 -3.56 -2.00
CA ALA A 47 -5.02 -3.67 -3.32
C ALA A 47 -6.33 -2.86 -3.34
N PHE A 48 -6.63 -2.26 -4.49
CA PHE A 48 -7.87 -1.50 -4.69
C PHE A 48 -8.31 -1.56 -6.15
N ALA A 49 -9.63 -1.54 -6.36
CA ALA A 49 -10.24 -1.39 -7.68
C ALA A 49 -11.64 -0.78 -7.52
N ASP A 50 -12.14 -0.14 -8.59
CA ASP A 50 -13.51 0.38 -8.60
C ASP A 50 -14.53 -0.77 -8.48
N ARG A 51 -15.55 -0.59 -7.64
CA ARG A 51 -16.54 -1.63 -7.37
C ARG A 51 -17.36 -2.01 -8.61
N ASN A 52 -17.62 -1.06 -9.51
CA ASN A 52 -18.36 -1.34 -10.73
C ASN A 52 -17.54 -2.16 -11.71
N ASP A 53 -16.22 -1.99 -11.70
CA ASP A 53 -15.30 -2.82 -12.51
C ASP A 53 -15.08 -4.20 -11.89
N LEU A 54 -15.15 -4.33 -10.56
CA LEU A 54 -15.14 -5.64 -9.88
C LEU A 54 -16.42 -6.46 -10.10
N SER A 55 -17.51 -5.81 -10.47
CA SER A 55 -18.83 -6.45 -10.61
C SER A 55 -19.15 -6.91 -12.04
N ARG A 56 -18.18 -6.82 -12.95
CA ARG A 56 -18.30 -7.18 -14.38
C ARG A 56 -17.14 -8.08 -14.81
N ASP A 57 -17.22 -8.61 -16.02
CA ASP A 57 -16.13 -9.39 -16.58
C ASP A 57 -14.89 -8.52 -16.83
N THR A 58 -13.69 -9.07 -16.65
CA THR A 58 -12.42 -8.33 -16.78
C THR A 58 -12.25 -7.70 -18.17
N VAL A 59 -12.80 -8.31 -19.22
CA VAL A 59 -12.75 -7.76 -20.58
C VAL A 59 -13.59 -6.49 -20.75
N GLU A 60 -14.52 -6.23 -19.82
CA GLU A 60 -15.36 -5.04 -19.79
C GLU A 60 -14.84 -3.95 -18.84
N THR A 61 -13.67 -4.16 -18.20
CA THR A 61 -13.09 -3.20 -17.28
C THR A 61 -12.83 -1.87 -17.98
N SER A 62 -13.27 -0.79 -17.34
CA SER A 62 -13.06 0.56 -17.85
C SER A 62 -11.57 0.91 -17.90
N ARG A 63 -11.18 1.77 -18.85
CA ARG A 63 -9.79 2.23 -18.95
C ARG A 63 -9.32 2.91 -17.67
N ASP A 64 -10.19 3.70 -17.05
CA ASP A 64 -9.82 4.46 -15.84
C ASP A 64 -9.81 3.57 -14.60
N GLY A 65 -10.72 2.60 -14.49
CA GLY A 65 -10.67 1.59 -13.44
C GLY A 65 -9.44 0.69 -13.53
N PHE A 66 -9.02 0.31 -14.75
CA PHE A 66 -7.76 -0.41 -14.94
C PHE A 66 -6.55 0.42 -14.46
N LYS A 67 -6.48 1.71 -14.83
CA LYS A 67 -5.41 2.60 -14.35
C LYS A 67 -5.39 2.70 -12.83
N LEU A 68 -6.56 2.93 -12.22
CA LEU A 68 -6.70 3.02 -10.76
C LEU A 68 -6.23 1.72 -10.08
N ALA A 69 -6.66 0.57 -10.60
CA ALA A 69 -6.26 -0.72 -10.05
C ALA A 69 -4.75 -0.96 -10.15
N MET A 70 -4.14 -0.61 -11.30
CA MET A 70 -2.69 -0.72 -11.49
C MET A 70 -1.90 0.26 -10.63
N ASP A 71 -2.38 1.49 -10.48
CA ASP A 71 -1.75 2.52 -9.65
C ASP A 71 -1.67 2.06 -8.19
N VAL A 72 -2.82 1.66 -7.61
CA VAL A 72 -2.89 1.29 -6.20
C VAL A 72 -2.37 -0.11 -5.89
N SER A 73 -2.54 -1.08 -6.80
CA SER A 73 -2.30 -2.51 -6.50
C SER A 73 -1.02 -3.07 -7.13
N VAL A 74 -0.35 -2.30 -8.00
CA VAL A 74 0.88 -2.75 -8.68
C VAL A 74 1.98 -1.70 -8.55
N TYR A 75 1.71 -0.46 -8.96
CA TYR A 75 2.73 0.59 -8.96
C TYR A 75 3.19 0.93 -7.54
N SER A 76 2.26 0.92 -6.58
CA SER A 76 2.54 1.09 -5.14
C SER A 76 3.57 0.10 -4.56
N LEU A 77 3.75 -1.08 -5.14
CA LEU A 77 4.83 -2.02 -4.76
C LEU A 77 6.16 -1.64 -5.43
N ILE A 78 6.10 -1.17 -6.68
CA ILE A 78 7.27 -0.78 -7.48
C ILE A 78 7.89 0.52 -6.95
N SER A 79 7.07 1.41 -6.39
CA SER A 79 7.47 2.72 -5.86
C SER A 79 8.23 2.65 -4.53
N VAL A 80 8.38 1.46 -3.95
CA VAL A 80 9.06 1.22 -2.65
C VAL A 80 10.56 1.03 -2.84
#